data_AF-A0A067F7K1-F1
#
_entry.id   AF-A0A067F7K1-F1
#
_cell.length_a   1.000
_cell.length_b   1.000
_cell.length_c   1.000
_cell.angle_alpha   90.00
_cell.angle_beta   90.00
_cell.angle_gamma   90.00
#
_symmetry.space_group_name_H-M   'P 1'
#
loop_
_entity.id
_entity.type
_entity.pdbx_description
1 polymer ?
#
loop_
_entity_poly.entity_id
_entity_poly.type
_entity_poly.pdbx_seq_one_letter_code
_entity_poly.pdbx_strand_id
1 'polypeptide(L)'
;GIDDRVVVELFLEGGSEFTAIVLDVGSGFDCHPVVLLPTEVELQFQGSVDVREKDAIFNYRRKYLPTQQVAYHTPPRFPIVVINSIREGASLLFQRLGLCDFARIDGWFLPSSTHVFSSSETKYGSTEWGTILFTDINLISGMEQTSFLFQQASKVGFSHSNILRTIIGHACSRFPNLASYNSVSSHLPGRSSGSKPTEALNKREGIREVFVIFGGDTSERQVSLMSGTNVWLNLQAFNDIEVTPCLLASSIDCSSGMDANITDPDSSSRVVWSLPYSLVLRHTTEEVLAACIEAIEPDRAAFTSHLRNQVVNDLVEGLKKHSWFTGFDIADELPMRHSINEWIKLAKENQATVFIA
;
A
#
# COMPACT_ATOMS: atom_id res chain seq x y z
N GLY A 1 -8.92 -22.97 -19.59
CA GLY A 1 -8.10 -23.47 -20.72
C GLY A 1 -6.82 -23.97 -20.13
N ILE A 2 -6.34 -25.12 -20.58
CA ILE A 2 -4.99 -25.60 -20.23
C ILE A 2 -4.11 -25.17 -21.41
N ASP A 3 -3.06 -24.41 -21.11
CA ASP A 3 -2.09 -23.93 -22.09
C ASP A 3 -1.35 -25.13 -22.73
N ASP A 4 -0.97 -25.02 -24.00
CA ASP A 4 -0.22 -26.06 -24.71
C ASP A 4 1.30 -25.92 -24.53
N ARG A 5 1.73 -24.82 -23.91
CA ARG A 5 3.13 -24.51 -23.61
C ARG A 5 3.36 -24.40 -22.10
N VAL A 6 4.52 -24.88 -21.68
CA VAL A 6 4.99 -24.80 -20.30
C VAL A 6 6.32 -24.07 -20.25
N VAL A 7 6.50 -23.25 -19.22
CA VAL A 7 7.78 -22.61 -18.90
C VAL A 7 8.37 -23.34 -17.69
N VAL A 8 9.65 -23.69 -17.78
CA VAL A 8 10.41 -24.30 -16.68
C VAL A 8 11.47 -23.29 -16.25
N GLU A 9 11.34 -22.79 -15.03
CA GLU A 9 12.20 -21.76 -14.46
C GLU A 9 13.04 -22.31 -13.31
N LEU A 10 14.17 -21.65 -13.04
CA LEU A 10 14.99 -21.97 -11.89
C LEU A 10 14.28 -21.53 -10.61
N PHE A 11 14.29 -22.40 -9.60
CA PHE A 11 13.79 -22.03 -8.28
C PHE A 11 14.77 -21.06 -7.60
N LEU A 12 14.28 -19.88 -7.25
CA LEU A 12 15.08 -18.80 -6.68
C LEU A 12 15.16 -18.92 -5.16
N GLU A 13 15.85 -19.97 -4.69
CA GLU A 13 15.99 -20.27 -3.27
C GLU A 13 16.68 -19.13 -2.50
N GLY A 14 16.15 -18.75 -1.34
CA GLY A 14 16.70 -17.67 -0.51
C GLY A 14 16.51 -16.26 -1.08
N GLY A 15 15.73 -16.10 -2.15
CA GLY A 15 15.32 -14.80 -2.65
C GLY A 15 14.07 -14.26 -1.95
N SER A 16 13.92 -12.94 -1.95
CA SER A 16 12.68 -12.26 -1.54
C SER A 16 11.94 -11.75 -2.77
N GLU A 17 10.66 -12.08 -2.90
CA GLU A 17 9.80 -11.53 -3.96
C GLU A 17 9.55 -10.04 -3.69
N PHE A 18 9.51 -9.23 -4.74
CA PHE A 18 9.06 -7.85 -4.69
C PHE A 18 8.06 -7.55 -5.81
N THR A 19 7.25 -6.54 -5.59
CA THR A 19 6.34 -5.98 -6.59
C THR A 19 6.47 -4.46 -6.64
N ALA A 20 6.44 -3.89 -7.83
CA ALA A 20 6.61 -2.46 -8.07
C ALA A 20 5.56 -1.95 -9.06
N ILE A 21 4.77 -0.97 -8.63
CA ILE A 21 3.85 -0.25 -9.50
C ILE A 21 4.62 0.85 -10.23
N VAL A 22 4.50 0.85 -11.55
CA VAL A 22 5.04 1.89 -12.43
C VAL A 22 3.87 2.71 -12.95
N LEU A 23 3.94 4.03 -12.81
CA LEU A 23 2.98 4.97 -13.39
C LEU A 23 3.65 5.76 -14.50
N ASP A 24 2.98 5.91 -15.63
CA ASP A 24 3.42 6.84 -16.67
C ASP A 24 2.91 8.25 -16.33
N VAL A 25 3.83 9.18 -16.11
CA VAL A 25 3.52 10.59 -15.85
C VAL A 25 3.94 11.49 -17.02
N GLY A 26 4.25 10.87 -18.17
CA GLY A 26 4.58 11.54 -19.41
C GLY A 26 3.38 12.27 -20.03
N SER A 27 3.57 12.88 -21.20
CA SER A 27 2.52 13.65 -21.89
C SER A 27 2.31 13.13 -23.29
N GLY A 28 1.05 12.89 -23.67
CA GLY A 28 0.73 12.33 -24.97
C GLY A 28 1.42 10.97 -25.13
N PHE A 29 2.30 10.83 -26.12
CA PHE A 29 3.03 9.59 -26.38
C PHE A 29 4.43 9.54 -25.76
N ASP A 30 4.85 10.61 -25.06
CA ASP A 30 6.12 10.61 -24.34
C ASP A 30 5.97 9.75 -23.08
N CYS A 31 6.82 8.74 -22.92
CA CYS A 31 6.82 7.85 -21.77
C CYS A 31 7.78 8.38 -20.68
N HIS A 32 7.24 8.70 -19.51
CA HIS A 32 8.02 9.08 -18.33
C HIS A 32 7.57 8.21 -17.14
N PRO A 33 8.14 7.00 -16.99
CA PRO A 33 7.76 6.11 -15.90
C PRO A 33 8.29 6.62 -14.57
N VAL A 34 7.42 6.62 -13.57
CA VAL A 34 7.78 6.80 -12.17
C VAL A 34 7.36 5.55 -11.41
N VAL A 35 8.34 4.87 -10.82
CA VAL A 35 8.11 3.68 -10.00
C VAL A 35 7.81 4.12 -8.57
N LEU A 36 6.67 3.64 -8.06
CA LEU A 36 6.23 3.85 -6.70
C LEU A 36 7.17 3.15 -5.69
N LEU A 37 6.85 3.22 -4.41
CA LEU A 37 7.57 2.47 -3.39
C LEU A 37 7.32 0.97 -3.58
N PRO A 38 8.34 0.16 -3.93
CA PRO A 38 8.14 -1.28 -4.09
C PRO A 38 7.65 -1.92 -2.78
N THR A 39 7.09 -3.11 -2.89
CA THR A 39 6.66 -3.92 -1.76
C THR A 39 7.46 -5.22 -1.75
N GLU A 40 8.08 -5.56 -0.63
CA GLU A 40 8.61 -6.91 -0.39
C GLU A 40 7.46 -7.82 0.02
N VAL A 41 7.43 -9.01 -0.59
CA VAL A 41 6.47 -10.08 -0.29
C VAL A 41 7.24 -11.19 0.42
N GLU A 42 7.09 -11.28 1.73
CA GLU A 42 7.78 -12.25 2.59
C GLU A 42 6.86 -13.44 2.90
N LEU A 43 7.33 -14.67 2.69
CA LEU A 43 6.66 -15.86 3.21
C LEU A 43 7.00 -16.04 4.69
N GLN A 44 5.98 -15.94 5.55
CA GLN A 44 6.11 -16.23 6.97
C GLN A 44 5.81 -17.70 7.25
N PHE A 45 6.83 -18.44 7.71
CA PHE A 45 6.69 -19.82 8.15
C PHE A 45 6.55 -19.86 9.67
N GLN A 46 5.36 -20.18 10.19
CA GLN A 46 5.19 -20.48 11.62
C GLN A 46 5.55 -21.96 11.88
N GLY A 47 6.70 -22.17 12.54
CA GLY A 47 7.10 -23.46 13.12
C GLY A 47 8.28 -24.13 12.42
N SER A 48 9.13 -24.79 13.21
CA SER A 48 10.20 -25.68 12.76
C SER A 48 9.62 -26.99 12.23
N VAL A 49 8.88 -26.92 11.13
CA VAL A 49 8.41 -28.10 10.40
C VAL A 49 9.19 -28.12 9.09
N ASP A 50 9.93 -29.21 8.87
CA ASP A 50 10.73 -29.46 7.67
C ASP A 50 10.07 -28.85 6.43
N VAL A 51 10.75 -27.88 5.83
CA VAL A 51 10.36 -27.22 4.59
C VAL A 51 10.31 -28.29 3.50
N ARG A 52 9.16 -28.94 3.33
CA ARG A 52 8.91 -29.75 2.15
C ARG A 52 8.69 -28.76 1.00
N GLU A 53 9.31 -28.98 -0.15
CA GLU A 53 9.26 -28.12 -1.36
C GLU A 53 7.86 -27.59 -1.73
N LYS A 54 6.79 -28.32 -1.34
CA LYS A 54 5.39 -27.90 -1.50
C LYS A 54 5.02 -26.60 -0.76
N ASP A 55 5.77 -26.22 0.27
CA ASP A 55 5.49 -25.04 1.09
C ASP A 55 6.31 -23.80 0.68
N ALA A 56 7.29 -23.93 -0.22
CA ALA A 56 8.16 -22.82 -0.61
C ALA A 56 7.66 -22.01 -1.83
N ILE A 57 6.55 -22.41 -2.45
CA ILE A 57 6.00 -21.75 -3.64
C ILE A 57 4.80 -20.86 -3.26
N PHE A 58 4.79 -19.63 -3.74
CA PHE A 58 3.62 -18.76 -3.65
C PHE A 58 2.50 -19.29 -4.54
N ASN A 59 1.43 -19.80 -3.93
CA ASN A 59 0.21 -20.12 -4.65
C ASN A 59 -0.79 -18.94 -4.57
N TYR A 60 -1.78 -18.92 -5.48
CA TYR A 60 -2.83 -17.89 -5.52
C TYR A 60 -3.48 -17.65 -4.14
N ARG A 61 -3.71 -18.73 -3.39
CA ARG A 61 -4.29 -18.68 -2.05
C ARG A 61 -3.40 -17.93 -1.05
N ARG A 62 -2.08 -18.04 -1.14
CA ARG A 62 -1.13 -17.30 -0.29
C ARG A 62 -0.99 -15.84 -0.71
N LYS A 63 -0.98 -15.56 -2.01
CA LYS A 63 -0.85 -14.18 -2.53
C LYS A 63 -2.12 -13.32 -2.35
N TYR A 64 -3.31 -13.94 -2.29
CA TYR A 64 -4.58 -13.20 -2.38
C TYR A 64 -5.65 -13.58 -1.35
N LEU A 65 -5.42 -14.56 -0.45
CA LEU A 65 -6.34 -14.85 0.65
C LEU A 65 -5.74 -14.42 2.00
N PRO A 66 -6.56 -13.98 2.97
CA PRO A 66 -6.09 -13.59 4.30
C PRO A 66 -5.44 -14.81 4.99
N THR A 67 -4.12 -14.85 5.00
CA THR A 67 -3.35 -15.87 5.68
C THR A 67 -2.18 -15.17 6.38
N GLN A 68 -1.83 -15.60 7.59
CA GLN A 68 -0.63 -15.13 8.29
C GLN A 68 0.67 -15.70 7.68
N GLN A 69 0.60 -16.24 6.45
CA GLN A 69 1.71 -16.90 5.78
C GLN A 69 2.47 -15.95 4.85
N VAL A 70 1.95 -14.74 4.64
CA VAL A 70 2.58 -13.72 3.80
C VAL A 70 2.56 -12.39 4.55
N ALA A 71 3.66 -11.67 4.55
CA ALA A 71 3.75 -10.30 5.04
C ALA A 71 4.20 -9.36 3.92
N TYR A 72 3.63 -8.16 3.91
CA TYR A 72 3.90 -7.14 2.90
C TYR A 72 4.59 -5.94 3.54
N HIS A 73 5.83 -5.67 3.12
CA HIS A 73 6.63 -4.56 3.64
C HIS A 73 6.79 -3.48 2.56
N THR A 74 6.26 -2.28 2.82
CA THR A 74 6.32 -1.15 1.87
C THR A 74 6.76 0.14 2.58
N PRO A 75 7.96 0.68 2.29
CA PRO A 75 8.97 0.18 1.34
C PRO A 75 9.54 -1.19 1.75
N PRO A 76 10.25 -1.94 0.88
CA PRO A 76 10.84 -3.22 1.28
C PRO A 76 11.94 -3.01 2.34
N ARG A 77 12.37 -4.07 3.03
CA ARG A 77 13.47 -4.01 4.01
C ARG A 77 14.85 -4.19 3.38
N PHE A 78 14.94 -4.01 2.06
CA PHE A 78 16.18 -4.11 1.30
C PHE A 78 17.07 -2.87 1.51
N PRO A 79 18.38 -2.96 1.23
CA PRO A 79 19.25 -1.81 1.16
C PRO A 79 18.74 -0.76 0.16
N ILE A 80 18.91 0.53 0.47
CA ILE A 80 18.44 1.64 -0.37
C ILE A 80 18.94 1.54 -1.83
N VAL A 81 20.17 1.06 -2.01
CA VAL A 81 20.79 0.85 -3.34
C VAL A 81 20.01 -0.19 -4.14
N VAL A 82 19.54 -1.26 -3.50
CA VAL A 82 18.71 -2.31 -4.12
C VAL A 82 17.34 -1.74 -4.49
N ILE A 83 16.70 -0.98 -3.60
CA ILE A 83 15.39 -0.33 -3.88
C ILE A 83 15.51 0.59 -5.10
N ASN A 84 16.55 1.42 -5.15
CA ASN A 84 16.78 2.32 -6.27
C ASN A 84 17.04 1.55 -7.57
N SER A 85 17.79 0.44 -7.50
CA SER A 85 18.06 -0.43 -8.66
C SER A 85 16.79 -1.12 -9.17
N ILE A 86 15.89 -1.55 -8.27
CA ILE A 86 14.56 -2.07 -8.62
C ILE A 86 13.75 -0.99 -9.35
N ARG A 87 13.69 0.22 -8.80
CA ARG A 87 12.94 1.35 -9.40
C ARG A 87 13.49 1.74 -10.78
N GLU A 88 14.80 1.84 -10.91
CA GLU A 88 15.45 2.14 -12.20
C GLU A 88 15.18 1.02 -13.21
N GLY A 89 15.28 -0.25 -12.78
CA GLY A 89 15.06 -1.40 -13.66
C GLY A 89 13.64 -1.54 -14.16
N ALA A 90 12.67 -1.36 -13.25
CA ALA A 90 11.26 -1.33 -13.60
C ALA A 90 10.92 -0.18 -14.56
N SER A 91 11.52 1.01 -14.37
CA SER A 91 11.39 2.14 -15.29
C SER A 91 11.90 1.81 -16.69
N LEU A 92 13.10 1.21 -16.77
CA LEU A 92 13.72 0.83 -18.04
C LEU A 92 12.90 -0.25 -18.77
N LEU A 93 12.39 -1.25 -18.04
CA LEU A 93 11.51 -2.27 -18.61
C LEU A 93 10.23 -1.67 -19.17
N PHE A 94 9.60 -0.77 -18.40
CA PHE A 94 8.38 -0.08 -18.82
C PHE A 94 8.58 0.65 -20.16
N GLN A 95 9.66 1.42 -20.28
CA GLN A 95 10.02 2.12 -21.51
C GLN A 95 10.35 1.18 -22.67
N ARG A 96 11.22 0.17 -22.44
CA ARG A 96 11.69 -0.72 -23.52
C ARG A 96 10.58 -1.58 -24.11
N LEU A 97 9.58 -1.93 -23.31
CA LEU A 97 8.43 -2.71 -23.74
C LEU A 97 7.30 -1.83 -24.31
N GLY A 98 7.46 -0.50 -24.31
CA GLY A 98 6.44 0.44 -24.79
C GLY A 98 5.14 0.35 -23.99
N LEU A 99 5.23 0.09 -22.68
CA LEU A 99 4.07 0.07 -21.80
C LEU A 99 3.50 1.48 -21.65
N CYS A 100 2.24 1.59 -21.26
CA CYS A 100 1.56 2.87 -21.12
C CYS A 100 0.69 2.91 -19.86
N ASP A 101 0.43 4.11 -19.37
CA ASP A 101 -0.46 4.44 -18.25
C ASP A 101 0.02 3.89 -16.90
N PHE A 102 0.02 2.57 -16.71
CA PHE A 102 0.59 1.92 -15.54
C PHE A 102 0.87 0.43 -15.80
N ALA A 103 1.73 -0.16 -14.98
CA ALA A 103 1.95 -1.61 -14.94
C ALA A 103 2.41 -2.02 -13.54
N ARG A 104 2.16 -3.29 -13.18
CA ARG A 104 2.81 -3.91 -12.02
C ARG A 104 3.92 -4.82 -12.51
N ILE A 105 5.14 -4.55 -12.06
CA ILE A 105 6.33 -5.34 -12.37
C ILE A 105 6.72 -6.09 -11.12
N ASP A 106 6.74 -7.42 -11.21
CA ASP A 106 7.11 -8.32 -10.12
C ASP A 106 8.50 -8.91 -10.39
N GLY A 107 9.21 -9.25 -9.32
CA GLY A 107 10.56 -9.78 -9.41
C GLY A 107 11.07 -10.34 -8.10
N TRP A 108 12.34 -10.69 -8.09
CA TRP A 108 13.02 -11.30 -6.97
C TRP A 108 14.34 -10.60 -6.69
N PHE A 109 14.62 -10.37 -5.41
CA PHE A 109 15.93 -9.96 -4.94
C PHE A 109 16.62 -11.16 -4.29
N LEU A 110 17.79 -11.53 -4.83
CA LEU A 110 18.64 -12.61 -4.36
C LEU A 110 19.88 -12.01 -3.68
N PRO A 111 19.99 -12.05 -2.35
CA PRO A 111 21.16 -11.51 -1.65
C PRO A 111 22.47 -12.16 -2.09
N SER A 112 23.61 -11.48 -1.96
CA SER A 112 24.93 -11.99 -2.35
C SER A 112 25.34 -13.30 -1.65
N SER A 113 24.71 -13.65 -0.53
CA SER A 113 24.86 -14.94 0.14
C SER A 113 24.31 -16.12 -0.65
N THR A 114 23.50 -15.85 -1.68
CA THR A 114 22.76 -16.85 -2.46
C THR A 114 23.53 -17.22 -3.72
N HIS A 115 24.08 -18.43 -3.76
CA HIS A 115 25.00 -18.92 -4.81
C HIS A 115 24.32 -19.43 -6.09
N VAL A 116 23.31 -18.72 -6.62
CA VAL A 116 22.53 -19.23 -7.77
C VAL A 116 23.13 -18.81 -9.12
N PHE A 117 23.73 -17.62 -9.21
CA PHE A 117 24.28 -17.09 -10.46
C PHE A 117 25.78 -16.82 -10.34
N SER A 118 26.60 -17.85 -10.49
CA SER A 118 28.00 -17.67 -10.89
C SER A 118 28.01 -17.58 -12.41
N SER A 119 28.45 -16.45 -12.97
CA SER A 119 28.62 -16.21 -14.41
C SER A 119 27.36 -15.85 -15.23
N SER A 120 26.99 -14.57 -15.25
CA SER A 120 26.71 -13.91 -16.53
C SER A 120 27.06 -12.42 -16.43
N GLU A 121 27.72 -11.87 -17.43
CA GLU A 121 28.03 -10.43 -17.57
C GLU A 121 26.77 -9.63 -17.92
N THR A 122 25.69 -9.77 -17.15
CA THR A 122 24.53 -8.90 -17.29
C THR A 122 24.78 -7.64 -16.46
N LYS A 123 25.04 -6.51 -17.15
CA LYS A 123 25.37 -5.21 -16.53
C LYS A 123 24.28 -4.65 -15.61
N TYR A 124 23.06 -5.19 -15.65
CA TYR A 124 21.90 -4.61 -15.00
C TYR A 124 21.27 -5.63 -14.04
N GLY A 125 21.06 -5.22 -12.79
CA GLY A 125 20.48 -6.08 -11.74
C GLY A 125 21.50 -6.70 -10.79
N SER A 126 22.78 -6.77 -11.14
CA SER A 126 23.85 -7.17 -10.20
C SER A 126 24.29 -5.98 -9.35
N THR A 127 24.04 -6.06 -8.05
CA THR A 127 24.49 -5.09 -7.04
C THR A 127 25.50 -5.77 -6.10
N GLU A 128 26.29 -4.99 -5.35
CA GLU A 128 27.16 -5.55 -4.30
C GLU A 128 26.39 -6.33 -3.23
N TRP A 129 25.10 -6.05 -3.09
CA TRP A 129 24.17 -6.64 -2.11
C TRP A 129 23.46 -7.90 -2.62
N GLY A 130 23.46 -8.13 -3.94
CA GLY A 130 22.76 -9.25 -4.55
C GLY A 130 22.31 -9.01 -5.98
N THR A 131 21.56 -9.96 -6.53
CA THR A 131 21.01 -9.93 -7.90
C THR A 131 19.52 -9.64 -7.88
N ILE A 132 19.08 -8.71 -8.72
CA ILE A 132 17.67 -8.37 -8.96
C ILE A 132 17.24 -9.02 -10.26
N LEU A 133 16.16 -9.81 -10.21
CA LEU A 133 15.54 -10.45 -11.35
C LEU A 133 14.10 -9.94 -11.50
N PHE A 134 13.69 -9.59 -12.70
CA PHE A 134 12.30 -9.25 -13.01
C PHE A 134 11.66 -10.46 -13.70
N THR A 135 10.53 -10.94 -13.17
CA THR A 135 9.92 -12.20 -13.63
C THR A 135 8.59 -11.97 -14.34
N ASP A 136 7.76 -11.06 -13.83
CA ASP A 136 6.40 -10.88 -14.34
C ASP A 136 6.07 -9.40 -14.59
N ILE A 137 5.29 -9.16 -15.63
CA ILE A 137 4.73 -7.84 -15.95
C ILE A 137 3.22 -8.00 -16.11
N ASN A 138 2.48 -7.35 -15.23
CA ASN A 138 1.03 -7.35 -15.21
C ASN A 138 0.54 -6.00 -15.71
N LEU A 139 -0.01 -6.00 -16.93
CA LEU A 139 -0.56 -4.79 -17.57
C LEU A 139 -1.79 -4.24 -16.84
N ILE A 140 -2.54 -5.12 -16.17
CA ILE A 140 -3.64 -4.76 -15.28
C ILE A 140 -3.35 -5.37 -13.92
N SER A 141 -2.97 -4.53 -12.97
CA SER A 141 -2.82 -4.93 -11.57
C SER A 141 -4.19 -5.30 -10.97
N GLY A 142 -4.18 -6.07 -9.88
CA GLY A 142 -5.37 -6.30 -9.06
C GLY A 142 -6.06 -4.99 -8.66
N MET A 143 -7.40 -5.03 -8.64
CA MET A 143 -8.29 -3.88 -8.38
C MET A 143 -9.17 -4.06 -7.13
N GLU A 144 -8.84 -5.04 -6.29
CA GLU A 144 -9.44 -5.19 -4.95
C GLU A 144 -8.92 -4.06 -4.04
N GLN A 145 -9.67 -3.66 -3.01
CA GLN A 145 -9.39 -2.47 -2.15
C GLN A 145 -7.99 -2.50 -1.50
N THR A 146 -7.47 -3.69 -1.25
CA THR A 146 -6.15 -3.92 -0.65
C THR A 146 -5.13 -4.43 -1.68
N SER A 147 -5.38 -4.27 -2.98
CA SER A 147 -4.42 -4.62 -4.03
C SER A 147 -3.18 -3.71 -4.02
N PHE A 148 -2.03 -4.22 -4.48
CA PHE A 148 -0.75 -3.51 -4.49
C PHE A 148 -0.79 -2.13 -5.16
N LEU A 149 -1.64 -1.94 -6.19
CA LEU A 149 -1.85 -0.63 -6.81
C LEU A 149 -2.26 0.42 -5.75
N PHE A 150 -3.27 0.11 -4.93
CA PHE A 150 -3.77 1.03 -3.92
C PHE A 150 -2.86 1.10 -2.69
N GLN A 151 -2.27 -0.03 -2.28
CA GLN A 151 -1.31 -0.03 -1.18
C GLN A 151 -0.12 0.90 -1.47
N GLN A 152 0.56 0.73 -2.62
CA GLN A 152 1.72 1.55 -2.98
C GLN A 152 1.33 3.00 -3.30
N ALA A 153 0.21 3.23 -3.98
CA ALA A 153 -0.28 4.57 -4.30
C ALA A 153 -0.63 5.36 -3.03
N SER A 154 -1.26 4.73 -2.03
CA SER A 154 -1.60 5.39 -0.76
C SER A 154 -0.37 5.85 0.02
N LYS A 155 0.75 5.11 -0.07
CA LYS A 155 2.02 5.50 0.56
C LYS A 155 2.62 6.77 -0.03
N VAL A 156 2.27 7.12 -1.27
CA VAL A 156 2.75 8.35 -1.94
C VAL A 156 1.65 9.41 -2.08
N GLY A 157 0.56 9.30 -1.31
CA GLY A 157 -0.46 10.35 -1.20
C GLY A 157 -1.67 10.21 -2.12
N PHE A 158 -1.80 9.12 -2.88
CA PHE A 158 -2.98 8.89 -3.73
C PHE A 158 -4.04 8.06 -3.03
N SER A 159 -5.26 8.57 -2.93
CA SER A 159 -6.45 7.75 -2.67
C SER A 159 -6.77 6.82 -3.83
N HIS A 160 -7.61 5.81 -3.58
CA HIS A 160 -8.16 4.93 -4.62
C HIS A 160 -8.73 5.73 -5.80
N SER A 161 -9.51 6.77 -5.50
CA SER A 161 -10.15 7.58 -6.53
C SER A 161 -9.12 8.41 -7.29
N ASN A 162 -8.13 8.96 -6.61
CA ASN A 162 -7.13 9.83 -7.23
C ASN A 162 -6.17 9.05 -8.13
N ILE A 163 -5.71 7.86 -7.72
CA ILE A 163 -4.87 7.03 -8.58
C ILE A 163 -5.61 6.58 -9.84
N LEU A 164 -6.88 6.17 -9.71
CA LEU A 164 -7.69 5.77 -10.87
C LEU A 164 -7.96 6.95 -11.81
N ARG A 165 -8.28 8.14 -11.27
CA ARG A 165 -8.43 9.35 -12.08
C ARG A 165 -7.12 9.74 -12.77
N THR A 166 -5.98 9.52 -12.13
CA THR A 166 -4.66 9.78 -12.71
C THR A 166 -4.40 8.87 -13.91
N ILE A 167 -4.66 7.56 -13.77
CA ILE A 167 -4.53 6.58 -14.86
C ILE A 167 -5.48 6.93 -16.03
N ILE A 168 -6.74 7.24 -15.74
CA ILE A 168 -7.74 7.61 -16.77
C ILE A 168 -7.35 8.94 -17.44
N GLY A 169 -6.92 9.93 -16.66
CA GLY A 169 -6.47 11.23 -17.16
C GLY A 169 -5.30 11.10 -18.12
N HIS A 170 -4.32 10.27 -17.78
CA HIS A 170 -3.20 9.95 -18.64
C HIS A 170 -3.64 9.24 -19.92
N ALA A 171 -4.47 8.19 -19.81
CA ALA A 171 -4.99 7.47 -20.98
C ALA A 171 -5.76 8.39 -21.94
N CYS A 172 -6.58 9.31 -21.43
CA CYS A 172 -7.28 10.29 -22.27
C CYS A 172 -6.35 11.34 -22.89
N SER A 173 -5.19 11.62 -22.30
CA SER A 173 -4.19 12.52 -22.91
C SER A 173 -3.59 11.93 -24.19
N ARG A 174 -3.49 10.58 -24.26
CA ARG A 174 -3.07 9.84 -25.46
C ARG A 174 -4.15 9.77 -26.53
N PHE A 175 -5.42 9.82 -26.12
CA PHE A 175 -6.57 9.72 -27.00
C PHE A 175 -7.49 10.94 -26.83
N PRO A 176 -7.21 12.08 -27.48
CA PRO A 176 -7.97 13.34 -27.30
C PRO A 176 -9.48 13.20 -27.54
N ASN A 177 -9.90 12.24 -28.38
CA ASN A 177 -11.32 11.92 -28.62
C ASN A 177 -12.05 11.42 -27.35
N LEU A 178 -11.32 10.93 -26.35
CA LEU A 178 -11.85 10.52 -25.05
C LEU A 178 -11.90 11.67 -24.03
N ALA A 179 -11.16 12.76 -24.27
CA ALA A 179 -11.06 13.88 -23.32
C ALA A 179 -12.42 14.57 -23.07
N SER A 180 -13.33 14.55 -24.05
CA SER A 180 -14.70 15.07 -23.88
C SER A 180 -15.54 14.34 -22.82
N TYR A 181 -15.17 13.10 -22.47
CA TYR A 181 -15.84 12.31 -21.44
C TYR A 181 -15.26 12.53 -20.04
N ASN A 182 -14.01 13.03 -19.94
CA ASN A 182 -13.39 13.33 -18.64
C ASN A 182 -14.06 14.49 -17.91
N SER A 183 -14.73 15.40 -18.63
CA SER A 183 -15.48 16.52 -18.06
C SER A 183 -16.76 16.11 -17.31
N VAL A 184 -17.25 14.88 -17.48
CA VAL A 184 -18.53 14.42 -16.91
C VAL A 184 -18.41 13.99 -15.43
N SER A 185 -17.19 13.88 -14.88
CA SER A 185 -16.97 13.58 -13.46
C SER A 185 -17.21 14.77 -12.51
N SER A 186 -17.75 15.88 -13.01
CA SER A 186 -18.35 16.91 -12.16
C SER A 186 -19.73 16.51 -11.60
N HIS A 187 -20.27 15.34 -12.02
CA HIS A 187 -21.55 14.80 -11.56
C HIS A 187 -21.46 13.67 -10.51
N LEU A 188 -20.29 13.39 -9.93
CA LEU A 188 -20.27 12.82 -8.59
C LEU A 188 -20.77 13.93 -7.64
N PRO A 189 -21.84 13.73 -6.86
CA PRO A 189 -22.29 14.74 -5.93
C PRO A 189 -21.19 14.92 -4.87
N GLY A 190 -20.32 15.93 -5.04
CA GLY A 190 -19.37 16.31 -4.00
C GLY A 190 -18.06 17.01 -4.42
N ARG A 191 -17.60 16.94 -5.67
CA ARG A 191 -16.34 17.63 -6.05
C ARG A 191 -16.52 18.55 -7.25
N SER A 192 -17.34 19.58 -7.09
CA SER A 192 -17.33 20.74 -7.97
C SER A 192 -16.29 21.77 -7.53
N SER A 193 -15.23 21.87 -8.33
CA SER A 193 -14.50 23.09 -8.71
C SER A 193 -13.92 24.01 -7.62
N GLY A 194 -12.58 23.98 -7.51
CA GLY A 194 -11.76 25.19 -7.45
C GLY A 194 -11.94 26.14 -6.26
N SER A 195 -11.45 25.76 -5.08
CA SER A 195 -10.99 26.74 -4.09
C SER A 195 -9.46 26.80 -4.12
N LYS A 196 -8.93 27.98 -4.40
CA LYS A 196 -7.50 28.33 -4.29
C LYS A 196 -6.94 27.86 -2.93
N PRO A 197 -5.66 27.44 -2.84
CA PRO A 197 -5.02 27.06 -1.59
C PRO A 197 -4.58 28.31 -0.81
N THR A 198 -5.55 29.16 -0.44
CA THR A 198 -5.39 30.27 0.50
C THR A 198 -6.79 30.56 1.03
N GLU A 199 -7.00 30.41 2.34
CA GLU A 199 -8.26 30.65 3.10
C GLU A 199 -9.14 29.44 3.49
N ALA A 200 -8.62 28.21 3.56
CA ALA A 200 -9.37 27.04 4.06
C ALA A 200 -9.11 26.69 5.55
N LEU A 201 -8.78 27.68 6.39
CA LEU A 201 -8.56 27.45 7.83
C LEU A 201 -9.76 27.81 8.73
N ASN A 202 -10.85 28.38 8.17
CA ASN A 202 -11.94 28.97 8.96
C ASN A 202 -13.37 28.43 8.65
N LYS A 203 -13.51 27.18 8.18
CA LYS A 203 -14.82 26.49 8.10
C LYS A 203 -14.75 25.08 8.69
N ARG A 204 -14.62 24.97 10.01
CA ARG A 204 -14.84 23.71 10.76
C ARG A 204 -16.24 23.62 11.39
N GLU A 205 -17.09 24.62 11.21
CA GLU A 205 -18.47 24.58 11.69
C GLU A 205 -19.34 23.77 10.72
N GLY A 206 -19.55 22.48 11.04
CA GLY A 206 -20.55 21.64 10.39
C GLY A 206 -20.09 20.25 9.92
N ILE A 207 -18.79 19.96 9.95
CA ILE A 207 -18.28 18.61 9.65
C ILE A 207 -18.52 17.73 10.86
N ARG A 208 -19.21 16.61 10.67
CA ARG A 208 -19.46 15.63 11.75
C ARG A 208 -18.33 14.62 11.78
N GLU A 209 -17.76 14.39 12.96
CA GLU A 209 -16.78 13.32 13.13
C GLU A 209 -17.47 11.95 13.18
N VAL A 210 -16.87 11.00 12.46
CA VAL A 210 -17.32 9.61 12.41
C VAL A 210 -16.12 8.70 12.64
N PHE A 211 -16.23 7.79 13.61
CA PHE A 211 -15.25 6.73 13.79
C PHE A 211 -15.80 5.41 13.26
N VAL A 212 -14.96 4.65 12.56
CA VAL A 212 -15.27 3.27 12.16
C VAL A 212 -14.29 2.35 12.87
N ILE A 213 -14.74 1.65 13.90
CA ILE A 213 -13.91 0.73 14.69
C ILE A 213 -14.12 -0.71 14.22
N PHE A 214 -13.02 -1.43 14.01
CA PHE A 214 -13.00 -2.82 13.53
C PHE A 214 -11.84 -3.62 14.15
N GLY A 215 -11.82 -4.93 13.93
CA GLY A 215 -10.82 -5.87 14.43
C GLY A 215 -11.25 -6.57 15.70
N GLY A 216 -10.42 -6.51 16.74
CA GLY A 216 -10.65 -7.19 18.02
C GLY A 216 -10.00 -8.57 18.12
N ASP A 217 -10.28 -9.24 19.24
CA ASP A 217 -9.66 -10.50 19.69
C ASP A 217 -10.48 -11.75 19.32
N THR A 218 -11.44 -11.62 18.38
CA THR A 218 -12.36 -12.71 18.02
C THR A 218 -11.90 -13.48 16.77
N SER A 219 -12.57 -14.61 16.49
CA SER A 219 -12.40 -15.34 15.23
C SER A 219 -12.85 -14.53 14.00
N GLU A 220 -13.72 -13.54 14.19
CA GLU A 220 -14.28 -12.70 13.13
C GLU A 220 -13.42 -11.47 12.81
N ARG A 221 -12.30 -11.27 13.51
CA ARG A 221 -11.49 -10.02 13.41
C ARG A 221 -11.07 -9.64 11.99
N GLN A 222 -10.81 -10.63 11.11
CA GLN A 222 -10.47 -10.35 9.71
C GLN A 222 -11.69 -9.96 8.89
N VAL A 223 -12.85 -10.56 9.16
CA VAL A 223 -14.11 -10.16 8.54
C VAL A 223 -14.49 -8.75 8.98
N SER A 224 -14.33 -8.43 10.27
CA SER A 224 -14.50 -7.09 10.84
C SER A 224 -13.57 -6.06 10.20
N LEU A 225 -12.29 -6.39 9.99
CA LEU A 225 -11.36 -5.51 9.26
C LEU A 225 -11.83 -5.21 7.84
N MET A 226 -12.22 -6.25 7.08
CA MET A 226 -12.66 -6.07 5.69
C MET A 226 -14.01 -5.34 5.59
N SER A 227 -14.97 -5.66 6.47
CA SER A 227 -16.27 -4.96 6.54
C SER A 227 -16.07 -3.50 6.93
N GLY A 228 -15.25 -3.24 7.96
CA GLY A 228 -14.91 -1.92 8.46
C GLY A 228 -14.20 -1.06 7.42
N THR A 229 -13.25 -1.63 6.69
CA THR A 229 -12.56 -0.96 5.57
C THR A 229 -13.55 -0.55 4.49
N ASN A 230 -14.49 -1.43 4.13
CA ASN A 230 -15.53 -1.12 3.15
C ASN A 230 -16.50 -0.03 3.65
N VAL A 231 -16.93 -0.07 4.93
CA VAL A 231 -17.77 0.98 5.53
C VAL A 231 -17.03 2.32 5.49
N TRP A 232 -15.77 2.35 5.93
CA TRP A 232 -14.94 3.55 5.92
C TRP A 232 -14.78 4.14 4.51
N LEU A 233 -14.47 3.33 3.49
CA LEU A 233 -14.36 3.78 2.11
C LEU A 233 -15.68 4.35 1.56
N ASN A 234 -16.82 3.73 1.87
CA ASN A 234 -18.12 4.22 1.43
C ASN A 234 -18.50 5.54 2.10
N LEU A 235 -18.18 5.69 3.40
CA LEU A 235 -18.45 6.93 4.13
C LEU A 235 -17.57 8.10 3.66
N GLN A 236 -16.38 7.83 3.09
CA GLN A 236 -15.56 8.89 2.48
C GLN A 236 -16.18 9.55 1.22
N ALA A 237 -17.28 9.02 0.69
CA ALA A 237 -18.01 9.67 -0.42
C ALA A 237 -18.78 10.92 0.02
N PHE A 238 -18.97 11.12 1.33
CA PHE A 238 -19.73 12.22 1.89
C PHE A 238 -18.79 13.38 2.30
N ASN A 239 -19.19 14.62 2.02
CA ASN A 239 -18.38 15.81 2.27
C ASN A 239 -18.67 16.49 3.62
N ASP A 240 -19.76 16.11 4.26
CA ASP A 240 -20.25 16.68 5.52
C ASP A 240 -19.78 15.86 6.74
N ILE A 241 -19.00 14.81 6.52
CA ILE A 241 -18.44 13.96 7.57
C ILE A 241 -16.92 13.78 7.38
N GLU A 242 -16.23 13.63 8.50
CA GLU A 242 -14.82 13.25 8.55
C GLU A 242 -14.71 11.87 9.20
N VAL A 243 -14.19 10.90 8.45
CA VAL A 243 -14.27 9.48 8.83
C VAL A 243 -12.88 8.95 9.18
N THR A 244 -12.70 8.60 10.45
CA THR A 244 -11.44 8.07 10.96
C THR A 244 -11.57 6.56 11.21
N PRO A 245 -10.78 5.71 10.53
CA PRO A 245 -10.78 4.27 10.75
C PRO A 245 -9.95 3.93 12.00
N CYS A 246 -10.44 3.00 12.80
CA CYS A 246 -9.84 2.62 14.08
C CYS A 246 -9.69 1.09 14.20
N LEU A 247 -8.50 0.60 14.48
CA LEU A 247 -8.27 -0.81 14.81
C LEU A 247 -8.37 -1.02 16.33
N LEU A 248 -9.25 -1.92 16.75
CA LEU A 248 -9.25 -2.47 18.10
C LEU A 248 -8.25 -3.64 18.16
N ALA A 249 -7.24 -3.54 19.01
CA ALA A 249 -6.22 -4.57 19.19
C ALA A 249 -5.99 -4.89 20.67
N SER A 250 -5.47 -6.10 20.93
CA SER A 250 -5.00 -6.47 22.26
C SER A 250 -3.68 -5.76 22.57
N SER A 251 -3.50 -5.32 23.82
CA SER A 251 -2.24 -4.75 24.29
C SER A 251 -1.11 -5.78 24.31
N ILE A 252 -1.45 -7.07 24.44
CA ILE A 252 -0.48 -8.19 24.52
C ILE A 252 0.18 -8.42 23.16
N ASP A 253 -0.58 -8.27 22.07
CA ASP A 253 -0.07 -8.44 20.70
C ASP A 253 0.88 -7.30 20.29
N CYS A 254 0.92 -6.20 21.06
CA CYS A 254 1.87 -5.11 20.86
C CYS A 254 3.25 -5.38 21.52
N SER A 255 3.39 -6.43 22.33
CA SER A 255 4.55 -6.68 23.19
C SER A 255 5.18 -8.07 23.00
N SER A 256 5.17 -8.62 21.78
CA SER A 256 5.82 -9.91 21.50
C SER A 256 7.36 -9.78 21.52
N GLY A 257 7.90 -9.82 22.73
CA GLY A 257 9.32 -9.82 23.01
C GLY A 257 9.71 -9.98 24.48
N MET A 258 8.85 -10.53 25.36
CA MET A 258 9.27 -11.14 26.64
C MET A 258 8.11 -11.88 27.32
N ASP A 259 8.34 -13.14 27.70
CA ASP A 259 7.60 -14.04 28.59
C ASP A 259 6.15 -13.68 28.99
N ALA A 260 5.20 -14.40 28.36
CA ALA A 260 3.80 -14.45 28.79
C ALA A 260 3.61 -15.47 29.93
N ASN A 261 3.70 -15.01 31.16
CA ASN A 261 3.06 -15.64 32.31
C ASN A 261 2.53 -14.54 33.21
N ILE A 262 1.24 -14.20 33.11
CA ILE A 262 0.38 -13.74 34.21
C ILE A 262 -1.08 -13.83 33.78
N THR A 263 -1.82 -14.59 34.57
CA THR A 263 -3.28 -14.72 34.70
C THR A 263 -3.92 -13.44 35.26
N ASP A 264 -4.73 -12.73 34.46
CA ASP A 264 -6.14 -12.31 34.75
C ASP A 264 -6.69 -11.47 33.56
N PRO A 265 -7.87 -11.75 32.98
CA PRO A 265 -8.39 -11.05 31.81
C PRO A 265 -9.31 -9.91 32.25
N ASP A 266 -8.75 -8.90 32.93
CA ASP A 266 -9.53 -7.70 33.21
C ASP A 266 -9.59 -6.81 31.96
N SER A 267 -10.73 -6.17 31.74
CA SER A 267 -11.13 -5.41 30.54
C SER A 267 -10.25 -4.22 30.14
N SER A 268 -9.08 -4.06 30.76
CA SER A 268 -8.12 -2.96 30.63
C SER A 268 -6.99 -3.19 29.60
N SER A 269 -6.93 -4.37 28.98
CA SER A 269 -5.85 -4.74 28.04
C SER A 269 -6.13 -4.42 26.57
N ARG A 270 -7.11 -3.56 26.24
CA ARG A 270 -7.46 -3.23 24.85
C ARG A 270 -6.98 -1.83 24.46
N VAL A 271 -6.38 -1.73 23.29
CA VAL A 271 -5.90 -0.48 22.69
C VAL A 271 -6.64 -0.21 21.39
N VAL A 272 -6.83 1.07 21.08
CA VAL A 272 -7.42 1.54 19.82
C VAL A 272 -6.38 2.32 19.05
N TRP A 273 -6.16 1.93 17.81
CA TRP A 273 -5.26 2.61 16.88
C TRP A 273 -6.09 3.40 15.87
N SER A 274 -5.97 4.72 15.85
CA SER A 274 -6.47 5.55 14.76
C SER A 274 -5.51 5.40 13.57
N LEU A 275 -6.04 4.96 12.43
CA LEU A 275 -5.23 4.54 11.29
C LEU A 275 -5.19 5.60 10.19
N PRO A 276 -4.01 5.93 9.65
CA PRO A 276 -3.91 6.66 8.40
C PRO A 276 -4.30 5.75 7.23
N TYR A 277 -4.71 6.36 6.11
CA TYR A 277 -5.25 5.66 4.94
C TYR A 277 -4.38 4.48 4.49
N SER A 278 -3.07 4.65 4.44
CA SER A 278 -2.13 3.62 3.93
C SER A 278 -2.00 2.38 4.81
N LEU A 279 -2.37 2.47 6.08
CA LEU A 279 -2.27 1.37 7.05
C LEU A 279 -3.55 0.54 7.13
N VAL A 280 -4.69 1.08 6.69
CA VAL A 280 -5.96 0.34 6.61
C VAL A 280 -5.93 -0.75 5.54
N LEU A 281 -5.18 -0.53 4.45
CA LEU A 281 -5.20 -1.37 3.25
C LEU A 281 -4.38 -2.66 3.44
N ARG A 282 -4.86 -3.58 4.29
CA ARG A 282 -4.26 -4.88 4.60
C ARG A 282 -5.32 -5.95 4.76
N HIS A 283 -4.92 -7.22 4.68
CA HIS A 283 -5.86 -8.35 4.74
C HIS A 283 -6.05 -8.86 6.16
N THR A 284 -5.11 -8.60 7.06
CA THR A 284 -5.17 -9.09 8.43
C THR A 284 -4.95 -8.00 9.48
N THR A 285 -5.61 -8.13 10.62
CA THR A 285 -5.42 -7.24 11.77
C THR A 285 -3.98 -7.21 12.27
N GLU A 286 -3.28 -8.33 12.12
CA GLU A 286 -1.88 -8.51 12.50
C GLU A 286 -0.96 -7.74 11.56
N GLU A 287 -1.23 -7.74 10.25
CA GLU A 287 -0.53 -6.88 9.29
C GLU A 287 -0.75 -5.40 9.58
N VAL A 288 -1.98 -4.99 9.89
CA VAL A 288 -2.29 -3.59 10.26
C VAL A 288 -1.51 -3.20 11.51
N LEU A 289 -1.51 -4.05 12.54
CA LEU A 289 -0.82 -3.78 13.79
C LEU A 289 0.70 -3.70 13.59
N ALA A 290 1.29 -4.67 12.90
CA ALA A 290 2.72 -4.68 12.56
C ALA A 290 3.11 -3.40 11.80
N ALA A 291 2.32 -3.00 10.82
CA ALA A 291 2.56 -1.79 10.05
C ALA A 291 2.38 -0.50 10.89
N CYS A 292 1.51 -0.50 11.90
CA CYS A 292 1.40 0.61 12.85
C CYS A 292 2.66 0.75 13.72
N ILE A 293 3.17 -0.37 14.24
CA ILE A 293 4.39 -0.42 15.05
C ILE A 293 5.59 0.02 14.20
N GLU A 294 5.69 -0.48 12.98
CA GLU A 294 6.75 -0.11 12.04
C GLU A 294 6.71 1.39 11.67
N ALA A 295 5.50 1.96 11.51
CA ALA A 295 5.35 3.36 11.14
C ALA A 295 5.78 4.34 12.24
N ILE A 296 5.74 3.95 13.52
CA ILE A 296 6.16 4.79 14.64
C ILE A 296 7.62 4.54 15.05
N GLU A 297 8.28 3.53 14.50
CA GLU A 297 9.69 3.25 14.76
C GLU A 297 10.56 4.34 14.10
N PRO A 298 11.39 5.08 14.87
CA PRO A 298 12.06 6.28 14.37
C PRO A 298 12.94 6.08 13.11
N ASP A 299 13.74 5.02 13.07
CA ASP A 299 14.68 4.80 11.97
C ASP A 299 13.91 4.43 10.69
N ARG A 300 12.88 3.59 10.83
CA ARG A 300 12.02 3.17 9.74
C ARG A 300 11.09 4.26 9.25
N ALA A 301 10.58 5.12 10.14
CA ALA A 301 9.81 6.30 9.78
C ALA A 301 10.66 7.29 8.96
N ALA A 302 11.91 7.54 9.40
CA ALA A 302 12.85 8.39 8.67
C ALA A 302 13.20 7.80 7.29
N PHE A 303 13.48 6.50 7.23
CA PHE A 303 13.75 5.78 5.99
C PHE A 303 12.58 5.86 5.00
N THR A 304 11.36 5.61 5.49
CA THR A 304 10.14 5.66 4.68
C THR A 304 9.87 7.07 4.19
N SER A 305 10.01 8.09 5.05
CA SER A 305 9.81 9.49 4.67
C SER A 305 10.80 9.93 3.59
N HIS A 306 12.08 9.54 3.71
CA HIS A 306 13.09 9.85 2.70
C HIS A 306 12.72 9.30 1.31
N LEU A 307 12.40 8.00 1.25
CA LEU A 307 11.99 7.33 0.01
C LEU A 307 10.69 7.90 -0.56
N ARG A 308 9.70 8.14 0.31
CA ARG A 308 8.41 8.73 -0.08
C ARG A 308 8.61 10.10 -0.71
N ASN A 309 9.41 10.97 -0.09
CA ASN A 309 9.66 12.31 -0.60
C ASN A 309 10.33 12.27 -1.99
N GLN A 310 11.24 11.33 -2.22
CA GLN A 310 11.83 11.14 -3.54
C GLN A 310 10.77 10.78 -4.59
N VAL A 311 9.96 9.75 -4.34
CA VAL A 311 8.92 9.32 -5.29
C VAL A 311 7.87 10.41 -5.51
N VAL A 312 7.45 11.10 -4.45
CA VAL A 312 6.47 12.19 -4.53
C VAL A 312 7.01 13.32 -5.40
N ASN A 313 8.30 13.68 -5.27
CA ASN A 313 8.92 14.69 -6.12
C ASN A 313 8.95 14.26 -7.59
N ASP A 314 9.34 13.02 -7.88
CA ASP A 314 9.36 12.45 -9.24
C ASP A 314 7.94 12.49 -9.87
N LEU A 315 6.93 12.07 -9.11
CA LEU A 315 5.51 12.13 -9.53
C LEU A 315 5.06 13.56 -9.81
N VAL A 316 5.40 14.50 -8.93
CA VAL A 316 5.02 15.90 -9.03
C VAL A 316 5.64 16.57 -10.26
N GLU A 317 6.90 16.25 -10.57
CA GLU A 317 7.61 16.79 -11.73
C GLU A 317 6.90 16.42 -13.05
N GLY A 318 6.41 15.18 -13.16
CA GLY A 318 5.63 14.74 -14.32
C GLY A 318 4.19 15.25 -14.30
N LEU A 319 3.47 14.99 -13.22
CA LEU A 319 2.02 15.19 -13.15
C LEU A 319 1.61 16.68 -13.15
N LYS A 320 2.43 17.60 -12.63
CA LYS A 320 2.13 19.05 -12.68
C LYS A 320 1.99 19.60 -14.10
N LYS A 321 2.51 18.89 -15.11
CA LYS A 321 2.38 19.27 -16.52
C LYS A 321 0.96 19.05 -17.04
N HIS A 322 0.15 18.28 -16.32
CA HIS A 322 -1.22 17.92 -16.72
C HIS A 322 -2.25 18.79 -16.01
N SER A 323 -3.14 19.42 -16.77
CA SER A 323 -4.18 20.31 -16.23
C SER A 323 -5.23 19.60 -15.37
N TRP A 324 -5.38 18.28 -15.51
CA TRP A 324 -6.33 17.48 -14.75
C TRP A 324 -5.80 17.02 -13.39
N PHE A 325 -4.49 17.13 -13.14
CA PHE A 325 -3.89 16.73 -11.87
C PHE A 325 -4.04 17.85 -10.83
N THR A 326 -4.78 17.59 -9.76
CA THR A 326 -5.07 18.57 -8.70
C THR A 326 -4.21 18.40 -7.45
N GLY A 327 -3.24 17.48 -7.47
CA GLY A 327 -2.41 17.12 -6.31
C GLY A 327 -2.83 15.83 -5.62
N PHE A 328 -2.12 15.50 -4.55
CA PHE A 328 -2.36 14.35 -3.69
C PHE A 328 -3.48 14.64 -2.69
N ASP A 329 -4.23 13.61 -2.31
CA ASP A 329 -5.43 13.72 -1.47
C ASP A 329 -5.37 12.86 -0.20
N ILE A 330 -4.21 12.27 0.10
CA ILE A 330 -3.89 11.62 1.38
C ILE A 330 -2.69 12.32 2.02
N ALA A 331 -2.83 12.62 3.32
CA ALA A 331 -1.77 13.17 4.16
C ALA A 331 -0.81 12.08 4.66
N ASP A 332 0.42 12.48 4.96
CA ASP A 332 1.45 11.62 5.56
C ASP A 332 1.33 11.66 7.09
N GLU A 333 0.32 10.96 7.60
CA GLU A 333 0.00 10.94 9.02
C GLU A 333 0.49 9.66 9.68
N LEU A 334 0.94 9.78 10.94
CA LEU A 334 1.33 8.65 11.77
C LEU A 334 0.09 8.06 12.48
N PRO A 335 0.05 6.74 12.69
CA PRO A 335 -1.01 6.14 13.49
C PRO A 335 -0.94 6.61 14.94
N MET A 336 -2.10 6.80 15.57
CA MET A 336 -2.21 7.23 16.97
C MET A 336 -2.76 6.11 17.83
N ARG A 337 -2.06 5.80 18.93
CA ARG A 337 -2.46 4.77 19.89
C ARG A 337 -3.14 5.40 21.10
N HIS A 338 -4.32 4.88 21.44
CA HIS A 338 -5.10 5.28 22.60
C HIS A 338 -5.46 4.06 23.45
N SER A 339 -5.54 4.24 24.77
CA SER A 339 -6.29 3.27 25.59
C SER A 339 -7.78 3.35 25.24
N ILE A 340 -8.54 2.27 25.48
CA ILE A 340 -9.98 2.27 25.21
C ILE A 340 -10.73 3.41 25.91
N ASN A 341 -10.34 3.74 27.14
CA ASN A 341 -10.96 4.81 27.93
C ASN A 341 -10.65 6.20 27.36
N GLU A 342 -9.40 6.44 26.94
CA GLU A 342 -9.02 7.68 26.28
C GLU A 342 -9.73 7.85 24.93
N TRP A 343 -9.86 6.77 24.17
CA TRP A 343 -10.56 6.80 22.89
C TRP A 343 -12.07 7.06 23.06
N ILE A 344 -12.72 6.45 24.05
CA ILE A 344 -14.13 6.73 24.37
C ILE A 344 -14.30 8.20 24.78
N LYS A 345 -13.34 8.76 25.54
CA LYS A 345 -13.35 10.16 25.92
C LYS A 345 -13.22 11.07 24.70
N LEU A 346 -12.26 10.78 23.80
CA LEU A 346 -12.08 11.49 22.54
C LEU A 346 -13.36 11.49 21.69
N ALA A 347 -13.98 10.32 21.51
CA ALA A 347 -15.22 10.21 20.73
C ALA A 347 -16.38 11.01 21.34
N LYS A 348 -16.48 11.08 22.68
CA LYS A 348 -17.49 11.89 23.38
C LYS A 348 -17.23 13.39 23.25
N GLU A 349 -15.98 13.81 23.41
CA GLU A 349 -15.57 15.21 23.30
C GLU A 349 -15.86 15.77 21.90
N ASN A 350 -15.63 14.96 20.87
CA ASN A 350 -15.88 15.34 19.48
C ASN A 350 -17.33 15.11 19.03
N GLN A 351 -18.21 14.64 19.92
CA GLN A 351 -19.59 14.24 19.60
C GLN A 351 -19.67 13.30 18.37
N ALA A 352 -18.68 12.42 18.24
CA ALA A 352 -18.50 11.61 17.06
C ALA A 352 -19.53 10.47 16.99
N THR A 353 -19.99 10.15 15.78
CA THR A 353 -20.79 8.94 15.54
C THR A 353 -19.85 7.74 15.38
N VAL A 354 -20.12 6.64 16.07
CA VAL A 354 -19.27 5.44 16.02
C VAL A 354 -19.98 4.31 15.29
N PHE A 355 -19.37 3.83 14.21
CA PHE A 355 -19.71 2.56 13.56
C PHE A 355 -18.81 1.47 14.11
N ILE A 356 -19.41 0.35 14.50
CA ILE A 356 -18.71 -0.85 14.96
C ILE A 356 -18.94 -1.93 13.90
N ALA A 357 -17.86 -2.41 13.29
CA ALA A 357 -17.91 -3.28 12.11
C ALA A 357 -17.48 -4.72 12.38
#